data_AF-A0A2X3FTJ1-F1
#
_entry.id   AF-A0A2X3FTJ1-F1
#
_cell.length_a   1.000
_cell.length_b   1.000
_cell.length_c   1.000
_cell.angle_alpha   90.00
_cell.angle_beta   90.00
_cell.angle_gamma   90.00
#
_symmetry.space_group_name_H-M   'P 1'
#
loop_
_entity.id
_entity.type
_entity.pdbx_description
1 polymer ?
#
loop_
_entity_poly.entity_id
_entity_poly.type
_entity_poly.pdbx_seq_one_letter_code
_entity_poly.pdbx_strand_id
1 'polypeptide(L)'
;MRRPAGRPVGQPGPVKPFSPGEPVATQGFSLPLSRWRRRPESDPALGFAFYPQAAGDLVAKCPEKAAPLLHLPLPEEPPRLLLRPPFYCSPDQAEGLPRGEQLRPLLAALRHAGGHGEWHLFDGSWQLTLQLPEPGRRPEAILQAILRQLALPVASLTPPPDSIAIRHLMAQLPERLGTSGHQEGWLAALAGGSAEDAQWVARQLSLITAPVNPPMPAPAPCRRGVERLVYPGGDTALLVFIPLPDGASLAALRLLAQHCEPLFFQRLRVEQQIGYVVSCRYQRVADRDGLLMALQSPDRRAGNCCAVVKTFCASWPPWMRRPSDRYSSAWPLRSAPAGRQRRGRCPPCVRSMVYQS
;
A
#
# COMPACT_ATOMS: atom_id res chain seq x y z
N MET A 1 8.90 44.24 -45.91
CA MET A 1 8.67 42.80 -45.70
C MET A 1 8.46 42.54 -44.21
N ARG A 2 7.22 42.41 -43.75
CA ARG A 2 6.87 42.10 -42.35
C ARG A 2 6.41 40.65 -42.28
N ARG A 3 7.10 39.81 -41.49
CA ARG A 3 6.72 38.43 -41.20
C ARG A 3 5.42 38.41 -40.36
N PRO A 4 4.45 37.53 -40.62
CA PRO A 4 3.27 37.39 -39.78
C PRO A 4 3.63 36.66 -38.48
N ALA A 5 3.07 37.15 -37.37
CA ALA A 5 3.25 36.62 -36.03
C ALA A 5 2.65 35.21 -35.91
N GLY A 6 3.42 34.29 -35.32
CA GLY A 6 2.98 32.93 -35.02
C GLY A 6 1.84 32.91 -34.01
N ARG A 7 0.83 32.07 -34.27
CA ARG A 7 -0.26 31.79 -33.32
C ARG A 7 0.31 31.14 -32.04
N PRO A 8 -0.10 31.57 -30.84
CA PRO A 8 0.27 30.87 -29.62
C PRO A 8 -0.47 29.52 -29.57
N VAL A 9 0.31 28.44 -29.44
CA VAL A 9 -0.18 27.09 -29.20
C VAL A 9 -0.72 27.04 -27.76
N GLY A 10 -2.05 27.01 -27.62
CA GLY A 10 -2.71 26.92 -26.33
C GLY A 10 -2.51 25.53 -25.71
N GLN A 11 -2.03 25.49 -24.47
CA GLN A 11 -1.89 24.26 -23.69
C GLN A 11 -3.26 23.64 -23.39
N PRO A 12 -3.42 22.30 -23.47
CA PRO A 12 -4.66 21.64 -23.12
C PRO A 12 -4.84 21.59 -21.58
N GLY A 13 -5.90 22.22 -21.08
CA GLY A 13 -6.35 22.11 -19.70
C GLY A 13 -7.02 20.76 -19.37
N PRO A 14 -7.39 20.50 -18.10
CA PRO A 14 -7.83 19.19 -17.63
C PRO A 14 -9.14 18.74 -18.30
N VAL A 15 -9.14 17.49 -18.79
CA VAL A 15 -10.29 16.82 -19.39
C VAL A 15 -11.29 16.48 -18.29
N LYS A 16 -12.43 17.19 -18.25
CA LYS A 16 -13.59 16.79 -17.44
C LYS A 16 -14.38 15.70 -18.18
N PRO A 17 -14.91 14.68 -17.49
CA PRO A 17 -15.86 13.74 -18.07
C PRO A 17 -17.21 14.45 -18.23
N PHE A 18 -17.37 15.22 -19.30
CA PHE A 18 -18.70 15.64 -19.78
C PHE A 18 -19.25 14.56 -20.71
N SER A 19 -20.58 14.43 -20.71
CA SER A 19 -21.40 13.44 -21.39
C SER A 19 -20.78 12.90 -22.68
N PRO A 20 -20.73 11.56 -22.88
CA PRO A 20 -20.06 10.96 -24.02
C PRO A 20 -20.66 11.52 -25.31
N GLY A 21 -19.85 12.25 -26.07
CA GLY A 21 -20.22 12.70 -27.40
C GLY A 21 -20.31 11.52 -28.38
N GLU A 22 -20.69 11.80 -29.63
CA GLU A 22 -20.82 10.75 -30.65
C GLU A 22 -19.49 9.97 -30.80
N PRO A 23 -19.55 8.63 -30.84
CA PRO A 23 -18.36 7.80 -31.03
C PRO A 23 -17.83 8.00 -32.45
N VAL A 24 -16.62 8.54 -32.55
CA VAL A 24 -15.91 8.72 -33.82
C VAL A 24 -14.86 7.63 -33.95
N ALA A 25 -14.97 6.82 -35.00
CA ALA A 25 -13.96 5.83 -35.36
C ALA A 25 -12.80 6.53 -36.08
N THR A 26 -11.61 6.53 -35.48
CA THR A 26 -10.40 7.09 -36.08
C THR A 26 -9.21 6.19 -35.75
N GLN A 27 -8.36 5.92 -36.75
CA GLN A 27 -7.14 5.11 -36.61
C GLN A 27 -7.35 3.73 -35.93
N GLY A 28 -8.51 3.10 -36.15
CA GLY A 28 -8.84 1.80 -35.55
C GLY A 28 -9.37 1.86 -34.11
N PHE A 29 -9.55 3.06 -33.54
CA PHE A 29 -10.14 3.28 -32.22
C PHE A 29 -11.51 3.95 -32.35
N SER A 30 -12.43 3.64 -31.43
CA SER A 30 -13.71 4.34 -31.30
C SER A 30 -13.63 5.27 -30.10
N LEU A 31 -13.59 6.58 -30.34
CA LEU A 31 -13.41 7.60 -29.30
C LEU A 31 -14.68 8.46 -29.20
N PRO A 32 -15.30 8.59 -28.01
CA PRO A 32 -16.39 9.55 -27.82
C PRO A 32 -15.82 10.97 -27.85
N LEU A 33 -16.10 11.72 -28.92
CA LEU A 33 -15.61 13.10 -29.08
C LEU A 33 -16.72 14.09 -28.77
N SER A 34 -16.45 15.03 -27.86
CA SER A 34 -17.33 16.17 -27.60
C SER A 34 -16.70 17.46 -28.12
N ARG A 35 -17.54 18.42 -28.54
CA ARG A 35 -17.06 19.73 -29.00
C ARG A 35 -16.44 20.49 -27.82
N TRP A 36 -15.14 20.74 -27.88
CA TRP A 36 -14.45 21.57 -26.91
C TRP A 36 -15.02 22.99 -26.92
N ARG A 37 -15.46 23.47 -25.77
CA ARG A 37 -15.95 24.84 -25.56
C ARG A 37 -14.97 25.53 -24.61
N ARG A 38 -14.31 26.59 -25.10
CA ARG A 38 -13.55 27.49 -24.23
C ARG A 38 -14.52 28.15 -23.25
N ARG A 39 -14.35 27.90 -21.95
CA ARG A 39 -15.06 28.67 -20.93
C ARG A 39 -14.43 30.06 -20.85
N PRO A 40 -15.22 31.15 -20.84
CA PRO A 40 -14.68 32.46 -20.52
C PRO A 40 -14.10 32.42 -19.11
N GLU A 41 -12.85 32.83 -18.99
CA GLU A 41 -12.11 32.90 -17.73
C GLU A 41 -12.57 34.15 -17.00
N SER A 42 -13.18 33.99 -15.83
CA SER A 42 -13.72 35.10 -15.01
C SER A 42 -13.15 35.11 -13.59
N ASP A 43 -12.14 34.30 -13.33
CA ASP A 43 -11.53 34.23 -12.01
C ASP A 43 -10.58 35.42 -11.82
N PRO A 44 -10.69 36.17 -10.71
CA PRO A 44 -9.76 37.26 -10.40
C PRO A 44 -8.34 36.71 -10.26
N ALA A 45 -7.34 37.48 -10.69
CA ALA A 45 -5.94 37.09 -10.58
C ALA A 45 -5.57 36.87 -9.11
N LEU A 46 -5.25 35.61 -8.75
CA LEU A 46 -4.78 35.28 -7.41
C LEU A 46 -3.35 35.81 -7.22
N GLY A 47 -3.10 36.48 -6.10
CA GLY A 47 -1.76 36.91 -5.71
C GLY A 47 -0.94 35.72 -5.21
N PHE A 48 -0.09 35.16 -6.08
CA PHE A 48 0.79 34.06 -5.69
C PHE A 48 1.98 34.58 -4.86
N ALA A 49 2.19 33.97 -3.70
CA ALA A 49 3.37 34.13 -2.87
C ALA A 49 4.29 32.93 -3.05
N PHE A 50 5.59 33.18 -3.23
CA PHE A 50 6.60 32.13 -3.39
C PHE A 50 7.65 32.24 -2.29
N TYR A 51 8.23 31.11 -1.90
CA TYR A 51 9.40 31.08 -1.03
C TYR A 51 10.47 32.07 -1.54
N PRO A 52 11.12 32.87 -0.69
CA PRO A 52 11.23 32.77 0.77
C PRO A 52 10.23 33.59 1.59
N GLN A 53 9.05 33.94 1.07
CA GLN A 53 8.02 34.55 1.92
C GLN A 53 7.69 33.63 3.11
N ALA A 54 7.66 34.20 4.32
CA ALA A 54 7.49 33.45 5.56
C ALA A 54 6.27 32.54 5.45
N ALA A 55 6.49 31.23 5.61
CA ALA A 55 5.46 30.22 5.55
C ALA A 55 4.57 30.30 6.81
N GLY A 56 3.75 31.35 6.90
CA GLY A 56 2.72 31.54 7.92
C GLY A 56 3.19 31.56 9.38
N ASP A 57 2.26 31.96 10.25
CA ASP A 57 2.42 32.02 11.71
C ASP A 57 2.37 30.63 12.35
N LEU A 58 3.26 29.71 11.95
CA LEU A 58 3.35 28.40 12.61
C LEU A 58 3.95 28.59 14.01
N VAL A 59 3.14 28.31 15.04
CA VAL A 59 3.56 28.40 16.43
C VAL A 59 3.99 27.04 16.97
N ALA A 60 5.23 26.98 17.45
CA ALA A 60 5.79 25.86 18.20
C ALA A 60 5.49 25.98 19.70
N LYS A 61 5.16 24.85 20.34
CA LYS A 61 5.10 24.71 21.80
C LYS A 61 6.25 23.79 22.25
N CYS A 62 6.91 24.02 23.38
CA CYS A 62 7.91 23.07 23.86
C CYS A 62 7.28 22.06 24.84
N PRO A 63 6.94 20.82 24.43
CA PRO A 63 6.37 19.84 25.35
C PRO A 63 7.42 19.33 26.36
N GLU A 64 7.00 19.20 27.61
CA GLU A 64 7.84 18.64 28.68
C GLU A 64 7.85 17.11 28.69
N LYS A 65 6.74 16.48 28.28
CA LYS A 65 6.60 15.02 28.21
C LYS A 65 7.31 14.47 26.97
N ALA A 66 7.77 13.22 27.06
CA ALA A 66 8.34 12.48 25.95
C ALA A 66 7.54 11.21 25.68
N ALA A 67 7.23 10.96 24.40
CA ALA A 67 6.64 9.71 23.95
C ALA A 67 7.73 8.63 23.80
N PRO A 68 7.39 7.34 23.93
CA PRO A 68 8.34 6.26 23.66
C PRO A 68 8.75 6.31 22.18
N LEU A 69 10.06 6.38 21.91
CA LEU A 69 10.63 6.43 20.56
C LEU A 69 11.69 5.34 20.41
N LEU A 70 11.60 4.53 19.35
CA LEU A 70 12.67 3.61 19.00
C LEU A 70 13.79 4.38 18.31
N HIS A 71 14.95 4.52 18.98
CA HIS A 71 16.13 5.16 18.39
C HIS A 71 17.12 4.10 17.91
N LEU A 72 17.45 4.14 16.62
CA LEU A 72 18.49 3.34 15.99
C LEU A 72 19.65 4.28 15.68
N PRO A 73 20.72 4.31 16.51
CA PRO A 73 21.82 5.23 16.31
C PRO A 73 22.63 4.85 15.06
N LEU A 74 22.60 5.72 14.05
CA LEU A 74 23.47 5.67 12.86
C LEU A 74 24.22 7.02 12.78
N PRO A 75 25.41 7.14 13.38
CA PRO A 75 26.08 8.43 13.58
C PRO A 75 26.40 9.19 12.28
N GLU A 76 26.58 8.47 11.17
CA GLU A 76 26.94 9.06 9.87
C GLU A 76 25.73 9.47 9.03
N GLU A 77 24.51 9.18 9.48
CA GLU A 77 23.29 9.49 8.74
C GLU A 77 22.47 10.60 9.40
N PRO A 78 21.88 11.50 8.59
CA PRO A 78 20.97 12.52 9.10
C PRO A 78 19.75 11.86 9.77
N PRO A 79 19.19 12.48 10.83
CA PRO A 79 18.08 11.90 11.57
C PRO A 79 16.85 11.71 10.68
N ARG A 80 16.41 10.46 10.52
CA ARG A 80 15.23 10.05 9.76
C ARG A 80 14.15 9.52 10.68
N LEU A 81 13.06 10.27 10.83
CA LEU A 81 11.88 9.87 11.58
C LEU A 81 10.91 9.11 10.65
N LEU A 82 10.61 7.87 11.00
CA LEU A 82 9.58 7.06 10.39
C LEU A 82 8.36 7.01 11.32
N LEU A 83 7.20 7.40 10.80
CA LEU A 83 5.91 7.27 11.45
C LEU A 83 4.98 6.41 10.60
N ARG A 84 4.35 5.41 11.23
CA ARG A 84 3.39 4.54 10.54
C ARG A 84 2.29 4.07 11.50
N PRO A 85 1.13 3.61 11.00
CA PRO A 85 0.16 2.89 11.81
C PRO A 85 0.74 1.61 12.41
N PRO A 86 0.13 1.08 13.49
CA PRO A 86 0.54 -0.18 14.11
C PRO A 86 0.53 -1.35 13.13
N PHE A 87 1.31 -2.39 13.44
CA PHE A 87 1.41 -3.57 12.60
C PHE A 87 0.05 -4.26 12.42
N TYR A 88 -0.17 -4.80 11.22
CA TYR A 88 -1.38 -5.55 10.86
C TYR A 88 -2.69 -4.74 10.90
N CYS A 89 -2.62 -3.42 11.01
CA CYS A 89 -3.78 -2.55 10.85
C CYS A 89 -4.30 -2.65 9.41
N SER A 90 -5.62 -2.68 9.26
CA SER A 90 -6.22 -2.46 7.95
C SER A 90 -5.97 -1.00 7.56
N PRO A 91 -5.23 -0.71 6.48
CA PRO A 91 -5.13 0.66 5.99
C PRO A 91 -6.52 1.08 5.52
N ASP A 92 -7.07 2.19 6.03
CA ASP A 92 -8.13 2.84 5.27
C ASP A 92 -7.47 3.55 4.08
N GLN A 93 -7.49 2.88 2.93
CA GLN A 93 -6.97 3.45 1.69
C GLN A 93 -7.70 4.74 1.31
N ALA A 94 -8.98 4.88 1.70
CA ALA A 94 -9.76 6.07 1.43
C ALA A 94 -9.30 7.27 2.26
N GLU A 95 -8.67 7.07 3.41
CA GLU A 95 -8.12 8.15 4.25
C GLU A 95 -6.67 8.52 3.90
N GLY A 96 -5.88 7.59 3.37
CA GLY A 96 -4.45 7.84 3.18
C GLY A 96 -4.12 8.82 2.06
N LEU A 97 -4.86 8.79 0.94
CA LEU A 97 -4.64 9.73 -0.15
C LEU A 97 -4.99 11.17 0.25
N PRO A 98 -6.17 11.45 0.85
CA PRO A 98 -6.51 12.81 1.27
C PRO A 98 -5.63 13.31 2.42
N ARG A 99 -5.13 12.42 3.28
CA ARG A 99 -4.11 12.76 4.28
C ARG A 99 -2.80 13.22 3.62
N GLY A 100 -2.38 12.55 2.55
CA GLY A 100 -1.23 12.98 1.74
C GLY A 100 -1.41 14.38 1.14
N GLU A 101 -2.62 14.71 0.66
CA GLU A 101 -2.96 16.06 0.17
C GLU A 101 -2.84 17.13 1.27
N GLN A 102 -3.32 16.82 2.49
CA GLN A 102 -3.22 17.73 3.64
C GLN A 102 -1.77 17.93 4.12
N LEU A 103 -0.95 16.88 4.06
CA LEU A 103 0.45 16.93 4.49
C LEU A 103 1.35 17.62 3.46
N ARG A 104 1.01 17.57 2.17
CA ARG A 104 1.86 18.05 1.07
C ARG A 104 2.39 19.49 1.25
N PRO A 105 1.59 20.49 1.68
CA PRO A 105 2.11 21.83 1.94
C PRO A 105 3.15 21.88 3.06
N LEU A 106 2.97 21.09 4.12
CA LEU A 106 3.90 21.03 5.25
C LEU A 106 5.21 20.30 4.88
N LEU A 107 5.13 19.25 4.07
CA LEU A 107 6.31 18.57 3.52
C LEU A 107 7.10 19.51 2.60
N ALA A 108 6.41 20.35 1.81
CA ALA A 108 7.06 21.39 1.02
C ALA A 108 7.75 22.44 1.91
N ALA A 109 7.11 22.88 3.00
CA ALA A 109 7.72 23.79 3.97
C ALA A 109 8.96 23.18 4.64
N LEU A 110 8.91 21.89 5.00
CA LEU A 110 10.06 21.16 5.56
C LEU A 110 11.22 21.11 4.55
N ARG A 111 10.91 20.92 3.27
CA ARG A 111 11.92 20.94 2.19
C ARG A 111 12.61 22.30 2.07
N HIS A 112 11.86 23.39 2.20
CA HIS A 112 12.43 24.74 2.23
C HIS A 112 13.29 25.00 3.48
N ALA A 113 12.99 24.35 4.60
CA ALA A 113 13.81 24.41 5.83
C ALA A 113 15.09 23.55 5.77
N GLY A 114 15.34 22.84 4.67
CA GLY A 114 16.52 21.98 4.48
C GLY A 114 16.31 20.52 4.93
N GLY A 115 15.08 20.12 5.25
CA GLY A 115 14.72 18.72 5.48
C GLY A 115 14.12 18.06 4.25
N HIS A 116 13.60 16.85 4.40
CA HIS A 116 12.83 16.16 3.37
C HIS A 116 11.71 15.37 4.01
N GLY A 117 10.58 15.20 3.31
CA GLY A 117 9.46 14.48 3.87
C GLY A 117 8.58 13.85 2.79
N GLU A 118 8.18 12.60 3.01
CA GLU A 118 7.38 11.82 2.08
C GLU A 118 6.26 11.08 2.80
N TRP A 119 5.06 11.19 2.26
CA TRP A 119 3.92 10.35 2.62
C TRP A 119 3.66 9.37 1.47
N HIS A 120 3.80 8.08 1.73
CA HIS A 120 3.71 7.07 0.69
C HIS A 120 3.12 5.76 1.21
N LEU A 121 2.59 4.95 0.28
CA LEU A 121 2.10 3.61 0.57
C LEU A 121 3.23 2.61 0.37
N PHE A 122 3.68 1.96 1.44
CA PHE A 122 4.73 0.95 1.41
C PHE A 122 4.17 -0.39 1.88
N ASP A 123 4.22 -1.42 1.03
CA ASP A 123 3.65 -2.75 1.28
C ASP A 123 2.22 -2.72 1.84
N GLY A 124 1.39 -1.80 1.33
CA GLY A 124 0.01 -1.64 1.77
C GLY A 124 -0.15 -0.98 3.15
N SER A 125 0.87 -0.36 3.72
CA SER A 125 0.76 0.49 4.91
C SER A 125 1.19 1.91 4.56
N TRP A 126 0.40 2.90 4.98
CA TRP A 126 0.77 4.31 4.80
C TRP A 126 1.87 4.70 5.79
N GLN A 127 2.93 5.33 5.29
CA GLN A 127 4.09 5.69 6.09
C GLN A 127 4.47 7.14 5.81
N LEU A 128 4.83 7.85 6.87
CA LEU A 128 5.45 9.17 6.82
C LEU A 128 6.93 9.01 7.14
N THR A 129 7.78 9.38 6.20
CA THR A 129 9.23 9.46 6.41
C THR A 129 9.63 10.92 6.39
N LEU A 130 10.29 11.39 7.45
CA LEU A 130 10.84 12.74 7.56
C LEU A 130 12.35 12.65 7.79
N GLN A 131 13.13 13.21 6.87
CA GLN A 131 14.53 13.52 7.10
C GLN A 131 14.61 14.92 7.70
N LEU A 132 15.07 14.98 8.94
CA LEU A 132 15.22 16.26 9.64
C LEU A 132 16.47 16.99 9.13
N PRO A 133 16.48 18.33 9.15
CA PRO A 133 17.65 19.12 8.77
C PRO A 133 18.85 18.83 9.69
N GLU A 134 20.03 19.31 9.26
CA GLU A 134 21.28 19.22 10.02
C GLU A 134 21.12 19.65 11.50
N PRO A 135 21.90 19.04 12.42
CA PRO A 135 21.87 19.35 13.84
C PRO A 135 21.98 20.85 14.09
N GLY A 136 21.05 21.40 14.88
CA GLY A 136 20.99 22.84 15.20
C GLY A 136 19.94 23.65 14.41
N ARG A 137 19.39 23.14 13.31
CA ARG A 137 18.19 23.71 12.65
C ARG A 137 16.97 22.83 12.88
N ARG A 138 16.34 22.99 14.04
CA ARG A 138 15.12 22.23 14.41
C ARG A 138 13.88 22.87 13.79
N PRO A 139 13.17 22.22 12.84
CA PRO A 139 11.96 22.77 12.23
C PRO A 139 10.74 22.52 13.13
N GLU A 140 10.81 22.98 14.38
CA GLU A 140 9.86 22.61 15.43
C GLU A 140 8.40 22.92 15.06
N ALA A 141 8.14 24.13 14.58
CA ALA A 141 6.79 24.55 14.23
C ALA A 141 6.21 23.71 13.07
N ILE A 142 7.03 23.35 12.08
CA ILE A 142 6.64 22.53 10.93
C ILE A 142 6.37 21.08 11.38
N LEU A 143 7.27 20.51 12.18
CA LEU A 143 7.09 19.16 12.72
C LEU A 143 5.80 19.08 13.55
N GLN A 144 5.55 20.04 14.44
CA GLN A 144 4.30 20.08 15.20
C GLN A 144 3.06 20.23 14.34
N ALA A 145 3.12 21.05 13.29
CA ALA A 145 2.03 21.16 12.34
C ALA A 145 1.74 19.81 11.66
N ILE A 146 2.79 19.08 11.25
CA ILE A 146 2.66 17.72 10.68
C ILE A 146 2.00 16.78 11.69
N LEU A 147 2.49 16.73 12.93
CA LEU A 147 1.95 15.86 13.98
C LEU A 147 0.49 16.19 14.32
N ARG A 148 0.12 17.48 14.33
CA ARG A 148 -1.28 17.91 14.51
C ARG A 148 -2.17 17.46 13.34
N GLN A 149 -1.69 17.57 12.09
CA GLN A 149 -2.43 17.06 10.92
C GLN A 149 -2.61 15.54 10.97
N LEU A 150 -1.63 14.79 11.48
CA LEU A 150 -1.78 13.34 11.69
C LEU A 150 -2.85 12.98 12.73
N ALA A 151 -3.10 13.86 13.71
CA ALA A 151 -4.13 13.65 14.72
C ALA A 151 -5.55 14.05 14.25
N LEU A 152 -5.67 14.84 13.18
CA LEU A 152 -6.97 15.25 12.65
C LEU A 152 -7.64 14.13 11.85
N PRO A 153 -8.97 14.00 11.94
CA PRO A 153 -9.73 13.11 11.07
C PRO A 153 -9.69 13.63 9.63
N VAL A 154 -9.67 12.69 8.68
CA VAL A 154 -9.63 12.99 7.26
C VAL A 154 -10.89 12.46 6.61
N ALA A 155 -11.49 13.22 5.69
CA ALA A 155 -12.62 12.73 4.93
C ALA A 155 -12.18 11.58 4.02
N SER A 156 -12.76 10.40 4.21
CA SER A 156 -12.52 9.24 3.35
C SER A 156 -13.00 9.55 1.93
N LEU A 157 -12.10 9.46 0.96
CA LEU A 157 -12.43 9.55 -0.45
C LEU A 157 -12.25 8.17 -1.08
N THR A 158 -13.35 7.52 -1.45
CA THR A 158 -13.29 6.25 -2.18
C THR A 158 -12.78 6.54 -3.59
N PRO A 159 -11.57 6.05 -3.96
CA PRO A 159 -11.09 6.22 -5.32
C PRO A 159 -12.02 5.47 -6.29
N PRO A 160 -12.19 5.96 -7.53
CA PRO A 160 -12.94 5.22 -8.54
C PRO A 160 -12.26 3.86 -8.79
N PRO A 161 -13.02 2.80 -9.09
CA PRO A 161 -12.46 1.49 -9.35
C PRO A 161 -11.50 1.56 -10.54
N ASP A 162 -10.32 0.94 -10.39
CA ASP A 162 -9.35 0.77 -11.48
C ASP A 162 -10.02 0.09 -12.67
N SER A 163 -9.65 0.50 -13.89
CA SER A 163 -10.19 -0.08 -15.13
C SER A 163 -9.69 -1.52 -15.41
N ILE A 164 -8.69 -1.99 -14.67
CA ILE A 164 -8.11 -3.33 -14.82
C ILE A 164 -8.41 -4.16 -13.56
N ALA A 165 -9.19 -5.23 -13.73
CA ALA A 165 -9.74 -6.03 -12.63
C ALA A 165 -8.68 -6.56 -11.64
N ILE A 166 -7.52 -7.02 -12.13
CA ILE A 166 -6.46 -7.52 -11.25
C ILE A 166 -5.82 -6.42 -10.40
N ARG A 167 -5.70 -5.19 -10.92
CA ARG A 167 -5.15 -4.05 -10.15
C ARG A 167 -6.11 -3.65 -9.05
N HIS A 168 -7.41 -3.64 -9.35
CA HIS A 168 -8.45 -3.42 -8.36
C HIS A 168 -8.41 -4.51 -7.25
N LEU A 169 -8.22 -5.79 -7.58
CA LEU A 169 -8.02 -6.84 -6.56
C LEU A 169 -6.77 -6.59 -5.70
N MET A 170 -5.67 -6.19 -6.34
CA MET A 170 -4.42 -5.90 -5.64
C MET A 170 -4.57 -4.70 -4.70
N ALA A 171 -5.33 -3.68 -5.10
CA ALA A 171 -5.64 -2.52 -4.26
C ALA A 171 -6.45 -2.94 -3.03
N GLN A 172 -7.39 -3.88 -3.13
CA GLN A 172 -8.18 -4.32 -1.98
C GLN A 172 -7.44 -5.28 -1.04
N LEU A 173 -6.34 -5.91 -1.48
CA LEU A 173 -5.62 -6.93 -0.71
C LEU A 173 -5.16 -6.47 0.68
N PRO A 174 -4.59 -5.27 0.89
CA PRO A 174 -4.11 -4.82 2.19
C PRO A 174 -5.23 -4.70 3.23
N GLU A 175 -6.35 -4.06 2.89
CA GLU A 175 -7.52 -3.91 3.78
C GLU A 175 -8.04 -5.27 4.21
N ARG A 176 -8.11 -6.17 3.22
CA ARG A 176 -8.60 -7.53 3.41
C ARG A 176 -7.66 -8.28 4.36
N LEU A 177 -6.35 -8.29 4.13
CA LEU A 177 -5.35 -8.96 4.98
C LEU A 177 -5.16 -8.35 6.37
N GLY A 178 -5.54 -7.08 6.52
CA GLY A 178 -5.56 -6.37 7.78
C GLY A 178 -6.44 -7.05 8.83
N THR A 179 -6.13 -6.79 10.08
CA THR A 179 -6.95 -7.23 11.21
C THR A 179 -8.09 -6.22 11.39
N SER A 180 -9.31 -6.72 11.62
CA SER A 180 -10.50 -5.87 11.78
C SER A 180 -10.57 -5.13 13.13
N GLY A 181 -9.55 -5.28 13.97
CA GLY A 181 -9.40 -4.47 15.17
C GLY A 181 -8.69 -3.17 14.78
N HIS A 182 -9.40 -2.05 14.87
CA HIS A 182 -8.79 -0.73 14.76
C HIS A 182 -7.80 -0.60 15.92
N GLN A 183 -6.51 -0.81 15.67
CA GLN A 183 -5.48 -0.47 16.64
C GLN A 183 -5.21 1.01 16.46
N GLU A 184 -5.60 1.80 17.45
CA GLU A 184 -5.31 3.22 17.48
C GLU A 184 -3.86 3.44 17.89
N GLY A 185 -3.18 4.35 17.21
CA GLY A 185 -1.81 4.73 17.56
C GLY A 185 -0.89 4.92 16.36
N TRP A 186 0.37 5.19 16.68
CA TRP A 186 1.46 5.36 15.72
C TRP A 186 2.68 4.61 16.21
N LEU A 187 3.40 3.94 15.32
CA LEU A 187 4.76 3.48 15.57
C LEU A 187 5.72 4.55 15.08
N ALA A 188 6.68 4.90 15.93
CA ALA A 188 7.68 5.91 15.67
C ALA A 188 9.08 5.33 15.84
N ALA A 189 9.91 5.47 14.81
CA ALA A 189 11.32 5.12 14.87
C ALA A 189 12.17 6.27 14.32
N LEU A 190 13.28 6.55 14.99
CA LEU A 190 14.30 7.49 14.53
C LEU A 190 15.54 6.68 14.15
N ALA A 191 15.94 6.73 12.88
CA ALA A 191 17.20 6.19 12.41
C ALA A 191 18.22 7.32 12.22
N GLY A 192 19.41 7.17 12.78
CA GLY A 192 20.43 8.21 12.76
C GLY A 192 20.28 9.29 13.83
N GLY A 193 21.09 10.33 13.74
CA GLY A 193 21.10 11.46 14.68
C GLY A 193 21.58 11.12 16.09
N SER A 194 21.71 12.17 16.91
CA SER A 194 22.19 12.06 18.29
C SER A 194 21.09 11.62 19.26
N ALA A 195 21.48 11.23 20.48
CA ALA A 195 20.52 10.97 21.56
C ALA A 195 19.71 12.23 21.94
N GLU A 196 20.28 13.43 21.74
CA GLU A 196 19.56 14.69 21.96
C GLU A 196 18.47 14.91 20.92
N ASP A 197 18.73 14.55 19.65
CA ASP A 197 17.73 14.61 18.59
C ASP A 197 16.61 13.61 18.85
N ALA A 198 16.95 12.39 19.29
CA ALA A 198 15.97 11.40 19.71
C ALA A 198 15.09 11.92 20.85
N GLN A 199 15.68 12.53 21.87
CA GLN A 199 14.92 13.08 22.98
C GLN A 199 14.05 14.26 22.54
N TRP A 200 14.55 15.13 21.67
CA TRP A 200 13.78 16.24 21.11
C TRP A 200 12.60 15.73 20.29
N VAL A 201 12.79 14.77 19.38
CA VAL A 201 11.72 14.14 18.60
C VAL A 201 10.70 13.46 19.50
N ALA A 202 11.16 12.70 20.50
CA ALA A 202 10.29 12.03 21.47
C ALA A 202 9.38 13.05 22.20
N ARG A 203 9.90 14.23 22.55
CA ARG A 203 9.10 15.32 23.11
C ARG A 203 8.05 15.81 22.13
N GLN A 204 8.42 16.07 20.88
CA GLN A 204 7.47 16.53 19.86
C GLN A 204 6.34 15.51 19.61
N LEU A 205 6.66 14.22 19.58
CA LEU A 205 5.70 13.13 19.41
C LEU A 205 4.68 13.03 20.54
N SER A 206 4.98 13.54 21.74
CA SER A 206 4.02 13.58 22.86
C SER A 206 2.81 14.49 22.59
N LEU A 207 2.86 15.32 21.54
CA LEU A 207 1.74 16.15 21.10
C LEU A 207 0.68 15.38 20.32
N ILE A 208 0.99 14.15 19.86
CA ILE A 208 -0.02 13.28 19.24
C ILE A 208 -0.95 12.75 20.33
N THR A 209 -2.27 12.89 20.12
CA THR A 209 -3.27 12.39 21.07
C THR A 209 -3.38 10.86 21.09
N ALA A 210 -3.12 10.23 19.93
CA ALA A 210 -3.08 8.78 19.79
C ALA A 210 -1.81 8.19 20.44
N PRO A 211 -1.85 6.93 20.94
CA PRO A 211 -0.69 6.32 21.58
C PRO A 211 0.46 6.13 20.59
N VAL A 212 1.66 6.55 20.99
CA VAL A 212 2.90 6.34 20.21
C VAL A 212 3.60 5.10 20.75
N ASN A 213 4.09 4.23 19.86
CA ASN A 213 4.70 2.93 20.14
C ASN A 213 3.93 2.10 21.19
N PRO A 214 2.63 1.80 20.96
CA PRO A 214 1.90 0.88 21.82
C PRO A 214 2.58 -0.51 21.80
N PRO A 215 2.39 -1.33 22.86
CA PRO A 215 2.88 -2.69 22.89
C PRO A 215 2.49 -3.46 21.63
N MET A 216 3.44 -4.21 21.07
CA MET A 216 3.24 -4.93 19.82
C MET A 216 2.03 -5.87 19.93
N PRO A 217 0.98 -5.71 19.10
CA PRO A 217 -0.13 -6.63 19.12
C PRO A 217 0.34 -8.02 18.65
N ALA A 218 -0.22 -9.07 19.23
CA ALA A 218 0.00 -10.42 18.72
C ALA A 218 -0.47 -10.48 17.25
N PRO A 219 0.27 -11.17 16.35
CA PRO A 219 -0.16 -11.32 14.96
C PRO A 219 -1.53 -11.99 14.95
N ALA A 220 -2.58 -11.26 14.55
CA ALA A 220 -3.88 -11.90 14.46
C ALA A 220 -3.87 -12.90 13.29
N PRO A 221 -4.60 -14.02 13.39
CA PRO A 221 -4.67 -14.96 12.29
C PRO A 221 -5.28 -14.31 11.05
N CYS A 222 -4.69 -14.55 9.87
CA CYS A 222 -5.30 -14.16 8.61
C CYS A 222 -6.72 -14.73 8.52
N ARG A 223 -7.70 -13.92 8.10
CA ARG A 223 -9.01 -14.44 7.69
C ARG A 223 -8.79 -15.44 6.55
N ARG A 224 -9.26 -16.66 6.75
CA ARG A 224 -9.14 -17.78 5.80
C ARG A 224 -10.33 -17.76 4.85
N GLY A 225 -10.12 -18.25 3.63
CA GLY A 225 -11.22 -18.55 2.71
C GLY A 225 -11.10 -17.86 1.36
N VAL A 226 -12.06 -18.20 0.49
CA VAL A 226 -12.24 -17.59 -0.82
C VAL A 226 -13.29 -16.51 -0.70
N GLU A 227 -12.87 -15.25 -0.78
CA GLU A 227 -13.75 -14.09 -0.80
C GLU A 227 -14.08 -13.75 -2.25
N ARG A 228 -15.38 -13.68 -2.57
CA ARG A 228 -15.84 -13.23 -3.88
C ARG A 228 -16.14 -11.75 -3.80
N LEU A 229 -15.48 -10.97 -4.64
CA LEU A 229 -15.70 -9.54 -4.78
C LEU A 229 -16.48 -9.30 -6.07
N VAL A 230 -17.20 -8.18 -6.15
CA VAL A 230 -17.94 -7.76 -7.36
C VAL A 230 -17.11 -6.72 -8.09
N TYR A 231 -16.88 -6.90 -9.39
CA TYR A 231 -16.18 -5.94 -10.24
C TYR A 231 -17.07 -5.56 -11.42
N PRO A 232 -17.21 -4.26 -11.74
CA PRO A 232 -18.10 -3.80 -12.80
C PRO A 232 -17.63 -4.11 -14.23
N GLY A 233 -16.46 -4.73 -14.41
CA GLY A 233 -15.96 -5.15 -15.73
C GLY A 233 -16.21 -6.63 -16.03
N GLY A 234 -16.32 -6.98 -17.32
CA GLY A 234 -16.63 -8.34 -17.79
C GLY A 234 -15.51 -9.37 -17.64
N ASP A 235 -14.32 -8.98 -17.19
CA ASP A 235 -13.18 -9.88 -17.04
C ASP A 235 -13.19 -10.62 -15.70
N THR A 236 -12.79 -11.89 -15.73
CA THR A 236 -12.55 -12.66 -14.51
C THR A 236 -11.11 -12.45 -14.02
N ALA A 237 -10.96 -12.02 -12.76
CA ALA A 237 -9.67 -11.95 -12.10
C ALA A 237 -9.66 -12.79 -10.80
N LEU A 238 -8.53 -13.43 -10.53
CA LEU A 238 -8.25 -14.24 -9.36
C LEU A 238 -6.93 -13.76 -8.74
N LEU A 239 -6.96 -13.47 -7.45
CA LEU A 239 -5.79 -13.15 -6.65
C LEU A 239 -5.73 -14.10 -5.46
N VAL A 240 -4.66 -14.87 -5.33
CA VAL A 240 -4.44 -15.79 -4.21
C VAL A 240 -3.22 -15.33 -3.44
N PHE A 241 -3.38 -15.09 -2.14
CA PHE A 241 -2.29 -14.77 -1.23
C PHE A 241 -2.14 -15.89 -0.21
N ILE A 242 -0.99 -16.55 -0.23
CA ILE A 242 -0.62 -17.59 0.73
C ILE A 242 0.36 -16.95 1.72
N PRO A 243 -0.07 -16.53 2.92
CA PRO A 243 0.80 -15.97 3.94
C PRO A 243 1.83 -17.01 4.42
N LEU A 244 3.01 -16.52 4.78
CA LEU A 244 4.04 -17.26 5.47
C LEU A 244 3.48 -17.78 6.81
N PRO A 245 3.53 -19.09 7.08
CA PRO A 245 3.17 -19.62 8.39
C PRO A 245 4.11 -19.11 9.49
N ASP A 246 3.61 -19.01 10.71
CA ASP A 246 4.42 -18.63 11.87
C ASP A 246 5.60 -19.62 12.05
N GLY A 247 6.81 -19.07 12.24
CA GLY A 247 8.04 -19.86 12.39
C GLY A 247 8.65 -20.39 11.09
N ALA A 248 8.00 -20.20 9.93
CA ALA A 248 8.57 -20.58 8.64
C ALA A 248 9.64 -19.58 8.15
N SER A 249 10.60 -20.09 7.38
CA SER A 249 11.71 -19.28 6.87
C SER A 249 11.29 -18.34 5.73
N LEU A 250 11.53 -17.04 5.91
CA LEU A 250 11.35 -16.03 4.86
C LEU A 250 12.22 -16.31 3.62
N ALA A 251 13.45 -16.79 3.84
CA ALA A 251 14.35 -17.15 2.74
C ALA A 251 13.79 -18.31 1.91
N ALA A 252 13.22 -19.33 2.57
CA ALA A 252 12.57 -20.44 1.89
C ALA A 252 11.36 -19.98 1.06
N LEU A 253 10.55 -19.04 1.59
CA LEU A 253 9.45 -18.45 0.83
C LEU A 253 9.93 -17.67 -0.40
N ARG A 254 11.00 -16.87 -0.27
CA ARG A 254 11.58 -16.13 -1.40
C ARG A 254 12.12 -17.07 -2.48
N LEU A 255 12.81 -18.14 -2.09
CA LEU A 255 13.28 -19.18 -3.01
C LEU A 255 12.13 -19.92 -3.69
N LEU A 256 11.09 -20.29 -2.92
CA LEU A 256 9.88 -20.90 -3.45
C LEU A 256 9.23 -20.00 -4.51
N ALA A 257 9.07 -18.72 -4.21
CA ALA A 257 8.52 -17.75 -5.14
C ALA A 257 9.33 -17.66 -6.44
N GLN A 258 10.66 -17.52 -6.34
CA GLN A 258 11.54 -17.46 -7.51
C GLN A 258 11.47 -18.72 -8.37
N HIS A 259 11.29 -19.90 -7.76
CA HIS A 259 11.13 -21.15 -8.50
C HIS A 259 9.74 -21.29 -9.13
N CYS A 260 8.69 -20.88 -8.40
CA CYS A 260 7.31 -20.98 -8.87
C CYS A 260 6.99 -19.96 -9.97
N GLU A 261 7.61 -18.79 -9.97
CA GLU A 261 7.37 -17.72 -10.93
C GLU A 261 7.46 -18.17 -12.41
N PRO A 262 8.59 -18.71 -12.90
CA PRO A 262 8.69 -19.14 -14.29
C PRO A 262 7.79 -20.33 -14.61
N LEU A 263 7.61 -21.28 -13.68
CA LEU A 263 6.75 -22.45 -13.88
C LEU A 263 5.26 -22.08 -13.97
N PHE A 264 4.83 -21.12 -13.16
CA PHE A 264 3.47 -20.61 -13.18
C PHE A 264 3.19 -19.87 -14.49
N PHE A 265 4.13 -19.03 -14.92
CA PHE A 265 4.02 -18.34 -16.20
C PHE A 265 4.00 -19.32 -17.37
N GLN A 266 4.97 -20.23 -17.46
CA GLN A 266 5.07 -21.21 -18.54
C GLN A 266 3.79 -22.03 -18.67
N ARG A 267 3.28 -22.60 -17.57
CA ARG A 267 2.10 -23.46 -17.62
C ARG A 267 0.82 -22.70 -17.92
N LEU A 268 0.58 -21.57 -17.26
CA LEU A 268 -0.73 -20.91 -17.36
C LEU A 268 -0.82 -19.90 -18.51
N ARG A 269 0.27 -19.20 -18.84
CA ARG A 269 0.32 -18.21 -19.93
C ARG A 269 0.67 -18.84 -21.27
N VAL A 270 1.67 -19.71 -21.31
CA VAL A 270 2.21 -20.25 -22.57
C VAL A 270 1.48 -21.52 -22.98
N GLU A 271 1.48 -22.54 -22.12
CA GLU A 271 0.93 -23.86 -22.46
C GLU A 271 -0.60 -23.89 -22.45
N GLN A 272 -1.24 -23.32 -21.42
CA GLN A 272 -2.70 -23.37 -21.26
C GLN A 272 -3.42 -22.11 -21.75
N GLN A 273 -2.67 -21.04 -22.09
CA GLN A 273 -3.18 -19.78 -22.64
C GLN A 273 -4.38 -19.19 -21.85
N ILE A 274 -4.36 -19.30 -20.52
CA ILE A 274 -5.54 -19.06 -19.68
C ILE A 274 -5.88 -17.59 -19.56
N GLY A 275 -4.87 -16.74 -19.50
CA GLY A 275 -5.05 -15.34 -19.16
C GLY A 275 -3.94 -14.48 -19.70
N TYR A 276 -4.20 -13.17 -19.80
CA TYR A 276 -3.23 -12.19 -20.25
C TYR A 276 -2.43 -11.58 -19.09
N VAL A 277 -2.94 -11.68 -17.85
CA VAL A 277 -2.15 -11.44 -16.64
C VAL A 277 -1.99 -12.77 -15.91
N VAL A 278 -0.74 -13.20 -15.75
CA VAL A 278 -0.35 -14.39 -14.99
C VAL A 278 0.93 -14.04 -14.24
N SER A 279 0.89 -14.01 -12.91
CA SER A 279 2.11 -13.79 -12.11
C SER A 279 2.08 -14.61 -10.83
N CYS A 280 3.24 -15.12 -10.41
CA CYS A 280 3.45 -15.75 -9.12
C CYS A 280 4.73 -15.16 -8.53
N ARG A 281 4.65 -14.53 -7.36
CA ARG A 281 5.82 -13.86 -6.76
C ARG A 281 5.70 -13.77 -5.25
N TYR A 282 6.84 -13.52 -4.60
CA TYR A 282 6.87 -13.10 -3.20
C TYR A 282 6.28 -11.69 -3.12
N GLN A 283 5.43 -11.46 -2.12
CA GLN A 283 4.87 -10.16 -1.83
C GLN A 283 4.76 -9.99 -0.32
N ARG A 284 5.23 -8.85 0.19
CA ARG A 284 4.87 -8.36 1.51
C ARG A 284 3.71 -7.38 1.37
N VAL A 285 2.69 -7.55 2.19
CA VAL A 285 1.49 -6.69 2.18
C VAL A 285 0.82 -6.70 3.55
N ALA A 286 0.44 -5.52 4.06
CA ALA A 286 -0.14 -5.34 5.40
C ALA A 286 0.66 -6.07 6.49
N ASP A 287 1.99 -5.93 6.44
CA ASP A 287 2.98 -6.55 7.33
C ASP A 287 3.06 -8.08 7.30
N ARG A 288 2.48 -8.70 6.26
CA ARG A 288 2.51 -10.15 6.07
C ARG A 288 3.33 -10.49 4.84
N ASP A 289 4.30 -11.37 5.02
CA ASP A 289 5.03 -12.01 3.94
C ASP A 289 4.18 -13.15 3.37
N GLY A 290 4.15 -13.30 2.05
CA GLY A 290 3.45 -14.41 1.42
C GLY A 290 3.78 -14.60 -0.06
N LEU A 291 3.25 -15.69 -0.60
CA LEU A 291 3.26 -15.98 -2.03
C LEU A 291 1.97 -15.44 -2.65
N LEU A 292 2.10 -14.51 -3.60
CA LEU A 292 1.00 -13.93 -4.35
C LEU A 292 0.92 -14.58 -5.73
N MET A 293 -0.23 -15.14 -6.07
CA MET A 293 -0.56 -15.62 -7.41
C MET A 293 -1.71 -14.78 -7.97
N ALA A 294 -1.51 -14.19 -9.13
CA ALA A 294 -2.46 -13.33 -9.81
C ALA A 294 -2.76 -13.90 -11.21
N LEU A 295 -4.04 -13.94 -11.56
CA LEU A 295 -4.53 -14.45 -12.83
C LEU A 295 -5.71 -13.59 -13.32
N GLN A 296 -5.67 -13.11 -14.56
CA GLN A 296 -6.81 -12.44 -15.20
C GLN A 296 -7.09 -13.07 -16.56
N SER A 297 -8.33 -13.49 -16.78
CA SER A 297 -8.81 -14.20 -17.95
C SER A 297 -10.12 -13.56 -18.47
N PRO A 298 -10.25 -13.34 -19.78
CA PRO A 298 -11.50 -12.85 -20.36
C PRO A 298 -12.55 -13.97 -20.49
N ASP A 299 -12.14 -15.19 -20.84
CA ASP A 299 -13.07 -16.26 -21.26
C ASP A 299 -13.41 -17.27 -20.16
N ARG A 300 -12.61 -17.32 -19.09
CA ARG A 300 -12.77 -18.34 -18.04
C ARG A 300 -13.50 -17.81 -16.81
N ARG A 301 -14.49 -18.57 -16.35
CA ARG A 301 -15.13 -18.34 -15.05
C ARG A 301 -14.13 -18.50 -13.90
N ALA A 302 -14.32 -17.68 -12.87
CA ALA A 302 -13.62 -17.68 -11.60
C ALA A 302 -13.34 -19.07 -10.97
N GLY A 303 -14.35 -19.96 -11.01
CA GLY A 303 -14.21 -21.31 -10.45
C GLY A 303 -13.14 -22.14 -11.16
N ASN A 304 -13.02 -21.98 -12.49
CA ASN A 304 -12.03 -22.67 -13.31
C ASN A 304 -10.64 -22.11 -13.06
N CYS A 305 -10.50 -20.78 -12.94
CA CYS A 305 -9.26 -20.13 -12.54
C CYS A 305 -8.77 -20.65 -11.17
N CYS A 306 -9.68 -20.79 -10.19
CA CYS A 306 -9.35 -21.32 -8.88
C CYS A 306 -8.92 -22.79 -8.93
N ALA A 307 -9.59 -23.61 -9.74
CA ALA A 307 -9.22 -25.01 -9.96
C ALA A 307 -7.81 -25.15 -10.55
N VAL A 308 -7.48 -24.32 -11.55
CA VAL A 308 -6.14 -24.30 -12.18
C VAL A 308 -5.05 -23.97 -11.16
N VAL A 309 -5.24 -22.93 -10.34
CA VAL A 309 -4.27 -22.57 -9.30
C VAL A 309 -4.12 -23.69 -8.27
N LYS A 310 -5.23 -24.33 -7.87
CA LYS A 310 -5.17 -25.50 -6.98
C LYS A 310 -4.39 -26.67 -7.60
N THR A 311 -4.60 -26.97 -8.87
CA THR A 311 -3.86 -28.01 -9.59
C THR A 311 -2.37 -27.68 -9.67
N PHE A 312 -2.03 -26.40 -9.90
CA PHE A 312 -0.64 -25.95 -9.86
C PHE A 312 -0.01 -26.18 -8.48
N CYS A 313 -0.66 -25.74 -7.40
CA CYS A 313 -0.18 -25.99 -6.04
C CYS A 313 -0.08 -27.48 -5.71
N ALA A 314 -1.02 -28.30 -6.20
CA ALA A 314 -1.00 -29.74 -6.02
C ALA A 314 0.18 -30.39 -6.78
N SER A 315 0.61 -29.82 -7.91
CA SER A 315 1.74 -30.32 -8.69
C SER A 315 3.12 -30.03 -8.08
N TRP A 316 3.17 -29.19 -7.03
CA TRP A 316 4.44 -28.87 -6.38
C TRP A 316 5.10 -30.11 -5.77
N PRO A 317 6.44 -30.23 -5.85
CA PRO A 317 7.17 -31.31 -5.19
C PRO A 317 6.79 -31.45 -3.68
N PRO A 318 6.92 -32.66 -3.10
CA PRO A 318 6.58 -32.90 -1.69
C PRO A 318 7.26 -31.95 -0.69
N TRP A 319 8.49 -31.52 -0.98
CA TRP A 319 9.26 -30.59 -0.16
C TRP A 319 8.72 -29.15 -0.21
N MET A 320 7.98 -28.78 -1.26
CA MET A 320 7.28 -27.49 -1.37
C MET A 320 5.89 -27.51 -0.73
N ARG A 321 5.22 -28.67 -0.72
CA ARG A 321 3.87 -28.83 -0.12
C ARG A 321 3.88 -28.85 1.41
N ARG A 322 5.05 -28.99 2.03
CA ARG A 322 5.23 -28.91 3.49
C ARG A 322 5.97 -27.61 3.81
N PRO A 323 5.35 -26.63 4.50
CA PRO A 323 6.14 -25.70 5.28
C PRO A 323 6.91 -26.56 6.28
N SER A 324 8.23 -26.47 6.22
CA SER A 324 9.18 -27.42 6.79
C SER A 324 9.05 -27.57 8.32
N ASP A 325 8.39 -28.64 8.78
CA ASP A 325 8.65 -29.27 10.09
C ASP A 325 9.57 -30.49 9.88
N ARG A 326 10.80 -30.20 9.47
CA ARG A 326 12.01 -30.99 9.77
C ARG A 326 13.21 -30.03 9.62
N TYR A 327 13.88 -29.51 10.65
CA TYR A 327 13.95 -29.79 12.10
C TYR A 327 12.75 -30.52 12.73
N SER A 328 12.94 -31.84 12.89
CA SER A 328 12.17 -32.84 13.66
C SER A 328 10.65 -32.98 13.41
N SER A 329 10.24 -33.83 12.46
CA SER A 329 9.82 -35.24 12.69
C SER A 329 8.32 -35.45 12.98
N ALA A 330 7.70 -36.32 12.15
CA ALA A 330 6.36 -36.92 12.25
C ALA A 330 5.22 -36.19 11.51
N TRP A 331 5.07 -36.53 10.23
CA TRP A 331 3.80 -36.44 9.52
C TRP A 331 3.24 -37.86 9.35
N PRO A 332 2.32 -38.34 10.18
CA PRO A 332 1.53 -39.48 9.81
C PRO A 332 0.41 -38.99 8.88
N LEU A 333 0.48 -39.43 7.62
CA LEU A 333 -0.72 -39.64 6.82
C LEU A 333 -1.29 -40.98 7.28
N ARG A 334 -2.48 -40.97 7.88
CA ARG A 334 -3.39 -42.10 7.77
C ARG A 334 -4.83 -41.63 7.86
N SER A 335 -5.58 -42.19 6.94
CA SER A 335 -7.02 -42.29 6.84
C SER A 335 -7.68 -42.52 8.21
N ALA A 336 -8.81 -41.84 8.45
CA ALA A 336 -9.74 -42.10 9.54
C ALA A 336 -10.23 -43.58 9.53
N PRO A 337 -10.78 -44.18 10.63
CA PRO A 337 -11.50 -43.52 11.73
C PRO A 337 -11.18 -44.03 13.17
N ALA A 338 -11.90 -43.44 14.13
CA ALA A 338 -12.06 -43.79 15.55
C ALA A 338 -10.93 -43.37 16.54
N GLY A 339 -11.36 -42.68 17.61
CA GLY A 339 -10.58 -42.51 18.85
C GLY A 339 -10.11 -41.08 19.13
N ARG A 340 -10.70 -40.46 20.16
CA ARG A 340 -10.37 -39.12 20.68
C ARG A 340 -8.88 -38.95 20.98
N GLN A 341 -8.26 -37.87 20.49
CA GLN A 341 -7.45 -36.96 21.32
C GLN A 341 -7.10 -35.66 20.58
N ARG A 342 -7.40 -34.53 21.22
CA ARG A 342 -7.18 -33.15 20.76
C ARG A 342 -5.67 -32.81 20.78
N ARG A 343 -5.09 -32.52 19.61
CA ARG A 343 -3.98 -31.56 19.43
C ARG A 343 -4.17 -30.84 18.10
N GLY A 344 -4.46 -29.54 18.17
CA GLY A 344 -4.80 -28.72 17.01
C GLY A 344 -3.61 -28.50 16.09
N ARG A 345 -3.61 -29.18 14.92
CA ARG A 345 -2.83 -28.77 13.75
C ARG A 345 -3.73 -27.87 12.89
N CYS A 346 -3.47 -26.57 12.90
CA CYS A 346 -4.13 -25.63 12.01
C CYS A 346 -3.54 -25.75 10.59
N PRO A 347 -4.33 -26.02 9.53
CA PRO A 347 -3.83 -26.00 8.15
C PRO A 347 -3.45 -24.57 7.71
N PRO A 348 -2.62 -24.39 6.65
CA PRO A 348 -2.13 -23.08 6.24
C PRO A 348 -3.27 -22.12 5.89
N CYS A 349 -3.15 -20.86 6.36
CA CYS A 349 -4.15 -19.81 6.18
C CYS A 349 -4.17 -19.29 4.73
N VAL A 350 -4.71 -20.02 3.76
CA VAL A 350 -4.84 -19.49 2.38
C VAL A 350 -5.94 -18.43 2.31
N ARG A 351 -5.61 -17.25 1.76
CA ARG A 351 -6.62 -16.26 1.33
C ARG A 351 -6.70 -16.24 -0.19
N SER A 352 -7.90 -16.32 -0.72
CA SER A 352 -8.15 -16.15 -2.16
C SER A 352 -9.21 -15.08 -2.33
N MET A 353 -9.01 -14.16 -3.27
CA MET A 353 -9.98 -13.17 -3.70
C MET A 353 -10.30 -13.40 -5.16
N VAL A 354 -11.58 -13.36 -5.50
CA VAL A 354 -12.08 -13.77 -6.81
C VAL A 354 -13.11 -12.76 -7.28
N TYR A 355 -12.93 -12.20 -8.47
CA TYR A 355 -13.99 -11.49 -9.17
C TYR A 355 -14.83 -12.43 -10.02
N GLN A 356 -16.14 -12.25 -9.99
CA GLN A 356 -17.09 -12.79 -10.96
C GLN A 356 -17.84 -11.62 -11.60
N SER A 357 -18.04 -11.71 -12.92
CA SER A 357 -19.05 -10.99 -13.68
C SER A 357 -20.45 -11.42 -13.26
#